data_AF-A0A382UMQ8-F1
#
_entry.id   AF-A0A382UMQ8-F1
#
_cell.length_a   1.000
_cell.length_b   1.000
_cell.length_c   1.000
_cell.angle_alpha   90.00
_cell.angle_beta   90.00
_cell.angle_gamma   90.00
#
_symmetry.space_group_name_H-M   'P 1'
#
loop_
_entity.id
_entity.type
_entity.pdbx_description
1 polymer ?
#
loop_
_entity_poly.entity_id
_entity_poly.type
_entity_poly.pdbx_seq_one_letter_code
_entity_poly.pdbx_strand_id
1 'polypeptide(L)'
;PGIRVQSWRQMFKANGWNVVDAKYGKRLQAAYALPKGDLLRECIDDMSNEVYQRLLRSSPETVREWLPRSSRHPSDLSDFLGQWDDKELHALIQNLGGHDFEELRDAFGQLDFDSGPNVLFAYTLKGWRLPSIGDPQNHSVILNSEQMEAFRSQLEMSDSDAVSSFPPDSEPGTLVRARREQLWPEKKAVVDPPQLDIPVSFDRGYQGMMSTQQVFGQILTEISRSIPTVAERVVTVSPDVASSTNLGGWINRVGVWTRAEGEDLPDDVLRALKWDETPVGQHLELGISEN
;
A
#
# COMPACT_ATOMS: atom_id res chain seq x y z
N PRO A 1 3.32 0.11 21.45
CA PRO A 1 2.59 -1.16 21.68
C PRO A 1 2.45 -1.98 20.39
N GLY A 2 3.09 -3.16 20.33
CA GLY A 2 2.71 -4.23 19.40
C GLY A 2 3.01 -4.00 17.91
N ILE A 3 4.24 -3.64 17.54
CA ILE A 3 4.62 -3.71 16.13
C ILE A 3 4.70 -5.19 15.72
N ARG A 4 3.58 -5.71 15.20
CA ARG A 4 3.47 -7.02 14.56
C ARG A 4 4.13 -7.04 13.18
N VAL A 5 5.06 -6.14 12.87
CA VAL A 5 5.68 -6.07 11.54
C VAL A 5 6.34 -7.39 11.16
N GLN A 6 6.97 -8.10 12.11
CA GLN A 6 7.48 -9.43 11.83
C GLN A 6 6.36 -10.42 11.47
N SER A 7 5.23 -10.41 12.19
CA SER A 7 4.07 -11.25 11.87
C SER A 7 3.43 -10.86 10.53
N TRP A 8 3.35 -9.57 10.19
CA TRP A 8 2.84 -9.09 8.92
C TRP A 8 3.76 -9.47 7.76
N ARG A 9 5.08 -9.30 7.92
CA ARG A 9 6.07 -9.75 6.95
C ARG A 9 5.95 -11.24 6.67
N GLN A 10 5.82 -12.05 7.73
CA GLN A 10 5.61 -13.50 7.60
C GLN A 10 4.28 -13.81 6.91
N MET A 11 3.20 -13.12 7.28
CA MET A 11 1.88 -13.27 6.64
C MET A 11 1.94 -12.96 5.15
N PHE A 12 2.49 -11.81 4.75
CA PHE A 12 2.61 -11.44 3.34
C PHE A 12 3.48 -12.43 2.57
N LYS A 13 4.64 -12.80 3.11
CA LYS A 13 5.52 -13.80 2.50
C LYS A 13 4.83 -15.15 2.34
N ALA A 14 4.07 -15.60 3.36
CA ALA A 14 3.31 -16.84 3.30
C ALA A 14 2.17 -16.80 2.26
N ASN A 15 1.66 -15.62 1.92
CA ASN A 15 0.66 -15.41 0.87
C ASN A 15 1.29 -15.12 -0.51
N GLY A 16 2.59 -15.39 -0.69
CA GLY A 16 3.28 -15.24 -1.97
C GLY A 16 3.61 -13.81 -2.38
N TRP A 17 3.56 -12.84 -1.46
CA TRP A 17 3.96 -11.47 -1.74
C TRP A 17 5.48 -11.31 -1.73
N ASN A 18 6.01 -10.46 -2.60
CA ASN A 18 7.37 -9.96 -2.45
C ASN A 18 7.42 -8.95 -1.29
N VAL A 19 8.24 -9.25 -0.28
CA VAL A 19 8.35 -8.46 0.95
C VAL A 19 9.69 -7.72 0.94
N VAL A 20 9.63 -6.41 0.82
CA VAL A 20 10.80 -5.52 0.82
C VAL A 20 10.79 -4.65 2.07
N ASP A 21 11.96 -4.41 2.67
CA ASP A 21 12.12 -3.54 3.83
C ASP A 21 13.00 -2.33 3.49
N ALA A 22 12.57 -1.15 3.94
CA ALA A 22 13.39 0.05 4.02
C ALA A 22 13.48 0.46 5.50
N LYS A 23 14.26 -0.31 6.28
CA LYS A 23 14.31 -0.20 7.73
C LYS A 23 15.24 0.92 8.20
N TYR A 24 16.45 0.96 7.67
CA TYR A 24 17.51 1.89 8.09
C TYR A 24 18.00 2.66 6.88
N GLY A 25 18.31 3.95 7.05
CA GLY A 25 18.88 4.75 5.97
C GLY A 25 20.36 4.44 5.74
N LYS A 26 20.94 4.99 4.67
CA LYS A 26 22.30 4.67 4.23
C LYS A 26 23.36 5.09 5.23
N ARG A 27 23.16 6.19 5.96
CA ARG A 27 24.11 6.64 6.99
C ARG A 27 24.21 5.63 8.13
N LEU A 28 23.07 5.10 8.60
CA LEU A 28 23.06 4.09 9.66
C LEU A 28 23.58 2.73 9.16
N GLN A 29 23.25 2.34 7.92
CA GLN A 29 23.83 1.16 7.28
C GLN A 29 25.35 1.25 7.14
N ALA A 30 25.88 2.43 6.80
CA ALA A 30 27.32 2.66 6.72
C ALA A 30 27.99 2.47 8.09
N ALA A 31 27.35 2.91 9.18
CA ALA A 31 27.85 2.66 10.53
C ALA A 31 27.86 1.16 10.86
N TYR A 32 26.84 0.40 10.45
CA TYR A 32 26.83 -1.07 10.63
C TYR A 32 27.97 -1.78 9.90
N ALA A 33 28.47 -1.21 8.81
CA ALA A 33 29.58 -1.78 8.03
C ALA A 33 30.97 -1.49 8.62
N LEU A 34 31.07 -0.60 9.62
CA LEU A 34 32.33 -0.34 10.32
C LEU A 34 32.70 -1.50 11.25
N PRO A 35 33.99 -1.67 11.62
CA PRO A 35 34.39 -2.65 12.63
C PRO A 35 33.60 -2.45 13.94
N LYS A 36 33.02 -3.54 14.47
CA LYS A 36 32.08 -3.55 15.62
C LYS A 36 30.71 -2.89 15.37
N GLY A 37 30.39 -2.49 14.14
CA GLY A 37 29.09 -1.90 13.77
C GLY A 37 27.93 -2.89 13.83
N ASP A 38 28.21 -4.19 13.74
CA ASP A 38 27.30 -5.30 14.01
C ASP A 38 26.71 -5.21 15.43
N LEU A 39 27.49 -4.81 16.44
CA LEU A 39 26.99 -4.60 17.80
C LEU A 39 25.88 -3.55 17.86
N LEU A 40 26.00 -2.46 17.07
CA LEU A 40 24.96 -1.43 16.99
C LEU A 40 23.72 -1.96 16.30
N ARG A 41 23.89 -2.75 15.22
CA ARG A 41 22.78 -3.38 14.51
C ARG A 41 22.02 -4.33 15.42
N GLU A 42 22.71 -5.27 16.05
CA GLU A 42 22.14 -6.25 16.97
C GLU A 42 21.44 -5.54 18.14
N CYS A 43 22.07 -4.51 18.72
CA CYS A 43 21.46 -3.73 19.79
C CYS A 43 20.13 -3.10 19.38
N ILE A 44 20.00 -2.59 18.15
CA ILE A 44 18.74 -1.99 17.68
C ILE A 44 17.74 -3.06 17.25
N ASP A 45 18.18 -4.13 16.59
CA ASP A 45 17.33 -5.21 16.09
C ASP A 45 16.71 -6.05 17.23
N ASP A 46 17.45 -6.30 18.31
CA ASP A 46 16.99 -7.05 19.49
C ASP A 46 16.14 -6.21 20.45
N MET A 47 16.22 -4.88 20.33
CA MET A 47 15.50 -3.97 21.22
C MET A 47 14.00 -3.97 20.92
N SER A 48 13.18 -3.90 21.97
CA SER A 48 11.75 -3.73 21.78
C SER A 48 11.46 -2.41 21.07
N ASN A 49 10.47 -2.39 20.17
CA ASN A 49 10.12 -1.17 19.47
C ASN A 49 9.73 -0.03 20.43
N GLU A 50 9.21 -0.34 21.61
CA GLU A 50 8.89 0.68 22.62
C GLU A 50 10.14 1.42 23.11
N VAL A 51 11.22 0.69 23.43
CA VAL A 51 12.50 1.28 23.83
C VAL A 51 13.10 2.04 22.65
N TYR A 52 13.09 1.47 21.44
CA TYR A 52 13.68 2.16 20.28
C TYR A 52 12.93 3.46 19.97
N GLN A 53 11.60 3.44 19.96
CA GLN A 53 10.80 4.65 19.80
C GLN A 53 11.05 5.66 20.93
N ARG A 54 11.32 5.23 22.16
CA ARG A 54 11.70 6.14 23.26
C ARG A 54 13.06 6.79 22.99
N LEU A 55 14.07 6.02 22.58
CA LEU A 55 15.41 6.53 22.25
C LEU A 55 15.38 7.52 21.09
N LEU A 56 14.63 7.23 20.02
CA LEU A 56 14.48 8.10 18.86
C LEU A 56 14.00 9.53 19.22
N ARG A 57 13.36 9.70 20.37
CA ARG A 57 12.75 10.97 20.82
C ARG A 57 13.40 11.54 22.07
N SER A 58 14.39 10.83 22.61
CA SER A 58 15.11 11.26 23.80
C SER A 58 16.15 12.32 23.42
N SER A 59 16.70 13.00 24.43
CA SER A 59 17.80 13.93 24.19
C SER A 59 19.04 13.19 23.67
N PRO A 60 19.94 13.87 22.92
CA PRO A 60 21.19 13.30 22.46
C PRO A 60 22.02 12.62 23.57
N GLU A 61 22.08 13.24 24.75
CA GLU A 61 22.80 12.74 25.92
C GLU A 61 22.15 11.45 26.45
N THR A 62 20.81 11.42 26.50
CA THR A 62 20.04 10.25 26.92
C THR A 62 20.29 9.07 25.97
N VAL A 63 20.37 9.33 24.66
CA VAL A 63 20.67 8.29 23.67
C VAL A 63 22.04 7.70 23.92
N ARG A 64 23.07 8.53 24.12
CA ARG A 64 24.42 8.04 24.43
C ARG A 64 24.45 7.20 25.69
N GLU A 65 23.74 7.60 26.73
CA GLU A 65 23.71 6.87 28.00
C GLU A 65 22.96 5.53 27.87
N TRP A 66 21.81 5.51 27.20
CA TRP A 66 20.88 4.38 27.26
C TRP A 66 20.99 3.38 26.12
N LEU A 67 21.51 3.78 24.96
CA LEU A 67 21.66 2.88 23.83
C LEU A 67 22.59 1.70 24.17
N PRO A 68 23.81 1.90 24.74
CA PRO A 68 24.67 0.78 25.14
C PRO A 68 24.06 -0.16 26.18
N ARG A 69 23.19 0.36 27.06
CA ARG A 69 22.54 -0.44 28.11
C ARG A 69 21.57 -1.49 27.56
N SER A 70 21.12 -1.31 26.33
CA SER A 70 20.25 -2.27 25.64
C SER A 70 21.05 -3.34 24.89
N SER A 71 22.38 -3.26 24.86
CA SER A 71 23.25 -4.22 24.20
C SER A 71 23.69 -5.34 25.13
N ARG A 72 24.00 -6.49 24.54
CA ARG A 72 24.69 -7.61 25.22
C ARG A 72 26.16 -7.27 25.53
N HIS A 73 26.72 -6.28 24.83
CA HIS A 73 28.10 -5.82 24.98
C HIS A 73 28.16 -4.30 25.22
N PRO A 74 27.71 -3.79 26.39
CA PRO A 74 27.58 -2.35 26.63
C PRO A 74 28.89 -1.56 26.49
N SER A 75 30.01 -2.10 27.00
CA SER A 75 31.31 -1.41 26.95
C SER A 75 31.82 -1.29 25.51
N ASP A 76 31.84 -2.40 24.76
CA ASP A 76 32.28 -2.41 23.36
C ASP A 76 31.41 -1.51 22.48
N LEU A 77 30.09 -1.53 22.71
CA LEU A 77 29.19 -0.64 21.97
C LEU A 77 29.42 0.83 22.35
N SER A 78 29.61 1.16 23.63
CA SER A 78 29.93 2.53 24.05
C SER A 78 31.21 3.04 23.39
N ASP A 79 32.25 2.21 23.31
CA ASP A 79 33.51 2.55 22.66
C ASP A 79 33.32 2.79 21.15
N PHE A 80 32.56 1.90 20.48
CA PHE A 80 32.19 2.06 19.08
C PHE A 80 31.41 3.37 18.82
N LEU A 81 30.47 3.71 19.70
CA LEU A 81 29.69 4.95 19.63
C LEU A 81 30.50 6.22 19.96
N GLY A 82 31.71 6.09 20.51
CA GLY A 82 32.60 7.21 20.81
C GLY A 82 33.13 7.95 19.58
N GLN A 83 32.90 7.42 18.38
CA GLN A 83 33.30 8.03 17.10
C GLN A 83 32.42 9.23 16.69
N TRP A 84 31.24 9.35 17.29
CA TRP A 84 30.29 10.42 17.02
C TRP A 84 30.09 11.27 18.27
N ASP A 85 29.85 12.56 18.12
CA ASP A 85 29.31 13.37 19.21
C ASP A 85 27.82 13.04 19.49
N ASP A 86 27.24 13.62 20.54
CA ASP A 86 25.86 13.32 20.94
C ASP A 86 24.84 13.61 19.83
N LYS A 87 25.00 14.73 19.12
CA LYS A 87 24.08 15.15 18.06
C LYS A 87 24.22 14.26 16.83
N GLU A 88 25.45 13.91 16.48
CA GLU A 88 25.75 13.00 15.39
C GLU A 88 25.21 11.60 15.66
N LEU A 89 25.38 11.08 16.88
CA LEU A 89 24.83 9.79 17.30
C LEU A 89 23.30 9.81 17.25
N HIS A 90 22.68 10.89 17.72
CA HIS A 90 21.23 11.03 17.68
C HIS A 90 20.70 11.05 16.24
N ALA A 91 21.33 11.83 15.36
CA ALA A 91 20.99 11.87 13.93
C ALA A 91 21.23 10.51 13.25
N LEU A 92 22.28 9.78 13.65
CA LEU A 92 22.60 8.46 13.13
C LEU A 92 21.50 7.45 13.45
N ILE A 93 21.04 7.37 14.72
CA ILE A 93 19.99 6.41 15.10
C ILE A 93 18.61 6.78 14.55
N GLN A 94 18.37 8.07 14.26
CA GLN A 94 17.14 8.57 13.65
C GLN A 94 17.08 8.38 12.13
N ASN A 95 18.18 7.97 11.48
CA ASN A 95 18.23 7.72 10.04
C ASN A 95 17.51 6.40 9.70
N LEU A 96 16.18 6.48 9.67
CA LEU A 96 15.29 5.39 9.27
C LEU A 96 15.10 5.37 7.75
N GLY A 97 14.95 4.18 7.18
CA GLY A 97 14.94 3.99 5.73
C GLY A 97 13.78 4.69 5.02
N GLY A 98 12.63 4.85 5.67
CA GLY A 98 11.48 5.57 5.11
C GLY A 98 11.69 7.08 4.94
N HIS A 99 12.77 7.64 5.48
CA HIS A 99 13.15 9.06 5.34
C HIS A 99 14.43 9.25 4.51
N ASP A 100 14.97 8.16 3.96
CA ASP A 100 16.20 8.14 3.18
C ASP A 100 15.86 7.78 1.73
N PHE A 101 15.97 8.77 0.82
CA PHE A 101 15.55 8.58 -0.57
C PHE A 101 16.43 7.59 -1.34
N GLU A 102 17.69 7.44 -0.94
CA GLU A 102 18.57 6.44 -1.56
C GLU A 102 18.15 5.03 -1.16
N GLU A 103 17.86 4.81 0.13
CA GLU A 103 17.30 3.54 0.60
C GLU A 103 15.93 3.24 -0.02
N LEU A 104 15.04 4.24 -0.10
CA LEU A 104 13.74 4.05 -0.74
C LEU A 104 13.90 3.68 -2.22
N ARG A 105 14.82 4.31 -2.95
CA ARG A 105 15.08 3.96 -4.37
C ARG A 105 15.57 2.53 -4.51
N ASP A 106 16.49 2.10 -3.64
CA ASP A 106 17.00 0.72 -3.65
C ASP A 106 15.90 -0.29 -3.29
N ALA A 107 15.02 0.05 -2.35
CA ALA A 107 13.87 -0.76 -1.99
C ALA A 107 12.83 -0.83 -3.14
N PHE A 108 12.52 0.29 -3.80
CA PHE A 108 11.65 0.29 -4.97
C PHE A 108 12.27 -0.47 -6.15
N GLY A 109 13.60 -0.51 -6.25
CA GLY A 109 14.32 -1.32 -7.25
C GLY A 109 14.26 -2.83 -7.02
N GLN A 110 13.87 -3.28 -5.82
CA GLN A 110 13.67 -4.69 -5.48
C GLN A 110 12.24 -5.17 -5.73
N LEU A 111 11.35 -4.31 -6.20
CA LEU A 111 9.98 -4.71 -6.52
C LEU A 111 9.96 -5.61 -7.76
N ASP A 112 9.19 -6.69 -7.67
CA ASP A 112 8.98 -7.66 -8.74
C ASP A 112 7.52 -7.57 -9.19
N PHE A 113 7.29 -6.98 -10.36
CA PHE A 113 5.94 -6.79 -10.90
C PHE A 113 5.44 -7.99 -11.72
N ASP A 114 6.28 -9.01 -11.94
CA ASP A 114 5.96 -10.19 -12.73
C ASP A 114 5.43 -11.33 -11.85
N SER A 115 6.04 -11.53 -10.67
CA SER A 115 5.76 -12.70 -9.82
C SER A 115 4.57 -12.55 -8.87
N GLY A 116 4.03 -11.35 -8.68
CA GLY A 116 2.88 -11.13 -7.80
C GLY A 116 2.83 -9.76 -7.11
N PRO A 117 2.02 -9.63 -6.05
CA PRO A 117 1.89 -8.38 -5.32
C PRO A 117 3.14 -8.10 -4.47
N ASN A 118 3.44 -6.82 -4.28
CA ASN A 118 4.58 -6.35 -3.50
C ASN A 118 4.10 -5.62 -2.24
N VAL A 119 4.84 -5.77 -1.14
CA VAL A 119 4.67 -4.95 0.08
C VAL A 119 6.02 -4.37 0.51
N LEU A 120 6.06 -3.05 0.70
CA LEU A 120 7.22 -2.33 1.20
C LEU A 120 7.00 -1.88 2.65
N PHE A 121 7.83 -2.35 3.56
CA PHE A 121 7.88 -1.90 4.95
C PHE A 121 8.86 -0.73 5.09
N ALA A 122 8.37 0.50 4.92
CA ALA A 122 9.16 1.71 5.13
C ALA A 122 9.08 2.18 6.59
N TYR A 123 10.22 2.19 7.28
CA TYR A 123 10.28 2.60 8.69
C TYR A 123 10.42 4.12 8.77
N THR A 124 9.52 4.76 9.52
CA THR A 124 9.47 6.21 9.62
C THR A 124 9.39 6.67 11.07
N LEU A 125 9.84 7.90 11.30
CA LEU A 125 9.61 8.64 12.53
C LEU A 125 8.35 9.50 12.37
N LYS A 126 7.36 9.31 13.24
CA LYS A 126 6.09 10.04 13.18
C LYS A 126 6.31 11.53 13.48
N GLY A 127 5.78 12.40 12.62
CA GLY A 127 5.98 13.84 12.73
C GLY A 127 7.41 14.26 12.37
N TRP A 128 8.08 13.51 11.49
CA TRP A 128 9.42 13.86 11.03
C TRP A 128 9.50 15.30 10.52
N ARG A 129 10.57 15.99 10.92
CA ARG A 129 10.80 17.43 10.71
C ARG A 129 9.80 18.39 11.38
N LEU A 130 8.81 17.91 12.14
CA LEU A 130 7.92 18.78 12.89
C LEU A 130 8.45 19.04 14.31
N PRO A 131 8.12 20.20 14.93
CA PRO A 131 8.41 20.44 16.34
C PRO A 131 7.81 19.41 17.31
N SER A 132 6.74 18.71 16.89
CA SER A 132 6.05 17.66 17.65
C SER A 132 6.60 16.24 17.41
N ILE A 133 7.78 16.12 16.79
CA ILE A 133 8.35 14.84 16.37
C ILE A 133 8.32 13.81 17.50
N GLY A 134 7.65 12.69 17.23
CA GLY A 134 7.56 11.58 18.17
C GLY A 134 6.65 11.75 19.40
N ASP A 135 5.92 12.84 19.58
CA ASP A 135 4.94 12.91 20.68
C ASP A 135 3.89 11.78 20.53
N PRO A 136 3.65 10.93 21.56
CA PRO A 136 2.63 9.88 21.48
C PRO A 136 1.23 10.42 21.13
N GLN A 137 0.95 11.68 21.45
CA GLN A 137 -0.29 12.39 21.17
C GLN A 137 -0.29 13.17 19.85
N ASN A 138 0.74 13.01 19.00
CA ASN A 138 0.88 13.74 17.73
C ASN A 138 -0.20 13.45 16.66
N HIS A 139 -1.33 12.80 17.02
CA HIS A 139 -2.48 12.63 16.13
C HIS A 139 -3.39 13.87 16.06
N SER A 140 -3.34 14.77 17.06
CA SER A 140 -4.18 15.97 17.11
C SER A 140 -3.41 17.24 17.50
N VAL A 141 -2.08 17.18 17.49
CA VAL A 141 -1.26 18.33 17.87
C VAL A 141 -1.33 19.38 16.78
N ILE A 142 -1.93 20.53 17.12
CA ILE A 142 -1.89 21.75 16.32
C ILE A 142 -0.65 22.52 16.77
N LEU A 143 0.24 22.84 15.82
CA LEU A 143 1.40 23.68 16.11
C LEU A 143 0.92 25.09 16.48
N ASN A 144 1.45 25.63 17.56
CA ASN A 144 1.18 27.03 17.91
C ASN A 144 1.99 27.97 16.98
N SER A 145 1.71 29.28 17.05
CA SER A 145 2.34 30.27 16.16
C SER A 145 3.87 30.29 16.26
N GLU A 146 4.44 30.11 17.45
CA GLU A 146 5.90 30.08 17.66
C GLU A 146 6.53 28.83 17.02
N GLN A 147 5.87 27.67 17.15
CA GLN A 147 6.30 26.41 16.54
C GLN A 147 6.19 26.45 15.01
N MET A 148 5.13 27.08 14.48
CA MET A 148 4.98 27.31 13.04
C MET A 148 6.08 28.21 12.51
N GLU A 149 6.42 29.28 13.24
CA GLU A 149 7.50 30.20 12.87
C GLU A 149 8.88 29.53 12.91
N ALA A 150 9.15 28.73 13.95
CA ALA A 150 10.38 27.93 14.03
C ALA A 150 10.49 26.93 12.87
N PHE A 151 9.38 26.26 12.51
CA PHE A 151 9.34 25.33 11.38
C PHE A 151 9.55 26.04 10.04
N ARG A 152 8.92 27.21 9.84
CA ARG A 152 9.13 28.06 8.65
C ARG A 152 10.60 28.46 8.52
N SER A 153 11.21 28.92 9.61
CA SER A 153 12.63 29.30 9.66
C SER A 153 13.54 28.12 9.33
N GLN A 154 13.25 26.93 9.85
CA GLN A 154 13.99 25.70 9.54
C GLN A 154 13.90 25.29 8.06
N LEU A 155 12.77 25.58 7.40
CA LEU A 155 12.57 25.36 5.97
C LEU A 155 13.13 26.49 5.11
N GLU A 156 13.69 27.54 5.72
CA GLU A 156 14.22 28.73 5.03
C GLU A 156 13.15 29.41 4.13
N MET A 157 11.87 29.31 4.50
CA MET A 157 10.76 29.89 3.75
C MET A 157 10.51 31.33 4.16
N SER A 158 10.09 32.21 3.24
CA SER A 158 9.68 33.59 3.57
C SER A 158 8.26 33.65 4.14
N ASP A 159 7.89 34.76 4.81
CA ASP A 159 6.54 34.98 5.36
C ASP A 159 5.44 34.93 4.28
N SER A 160 5.77 35.32 3.05
CA SER A 160 4.84 35.31 1.90
C SER A 160 4.69 33.94 1.24
N ASP A 161 5.52 32.96 1.60
CA ASP A 161 5.64 31.67 0.89
C ASP A 161 4.93 30.49 1.55
N ALA A 162 4.19 30.69 2.63
CA ALA A 162 3.62 29.59 3.43
C ALA A 162 2.73 28.60 2.64
N VAL A 163 2.26 28.98 1.44
CA VAL A 163 1.45 28.13 0.53
C VAL A 163 1.89 28.28 -0.94
N SER A 164 3.07 28.83 -1.23
CA SER A 164 3.49 29.09 -2.61
C SER A 164 4.05 27.84 -3.29
N SER A 165 3.72 27.67 -4.58
CA SER A 165 4.42 26.71 -5.42
C SER A 165 5.78 27.28 -5.84
N PHE A 166 6.74 26.41 -6.15
CA PHE A 166 7.98 26.86 -6.75
C PHE A 166 7.71 27.67 -8.03
N PRO A 167 8.39 28.81 -8.26
CA PRO A 167 8.26 29.56 -9.50
C PRO A 167 8.51 28.62 -10.70
N PRO A 168 7.66 28.63 -11.74
CA PRO A 168 7.74 27.66 -12.84
C PRO A 168 9.11 27.61 -13.54
N ASP A 169 9.81 28.74 -13.59
CA ASP A 169 11.11 28.89 -14.25
C ASP A 169 12.30 28.73 -13.29
N SER A 170 12.04 28.49 -12.00
CA SER A 170 13.09 28.12 -11.05
C SER A 170 13.60 26.70 -11.30
N GLU A 171 14.79 26.36 -10.80
CA GLU A 171 15.32 24.99 -10.88
C GLU A 171 14.36 23.96 -10.23
N PRO A 172 13.84 24.17 -9.00
CA PRO A 172 12.84 23.27 -8.42
C PRO A 172 11.53 23.21 -9.22
N GLY A 173 11.05 24.34 -9.73
CA GLY A 173 9.83 24.40 -10.53
C GLY A 173 9.95 23.61 -11.84
N THR A 174 11.11 23.73 -12.50
CA THR A 174 11.45 22.97 -13.71
C THR A 174 11.53 21.47 -13.42
N LEU A 175 12.17 21.08 -12.32
CA LEU A 175 12.27 19.68 -11.90
C LEU A 175 10.88 19.08 -11.60
N VAL A 176 10.05 19.77 -10.84
CA VAL A 176 8.69 19.32 -10.50
C VAL A 176 7.85 19.15 -11.77
N ARG A 177 7.92 20.12 -12.70
CA ARG A 177 7.22 20.05 -13.99
C ARG A 177 7.68 18.84 -14.81
N ALA A 178 8.99 18.67 -14.98
CA ALA A 178 9.55 17.55 -15.75
C ALA A 178 9.15 16.18 -15.15
N ARG A 179 9.18 16.05 -13.82
CA ARG A 179 8.75 14.81 -13.14
C ARG A 179 7.25 14.56 -13.27
N ARG A 180 6.42 15.59 -13.20
CA ARG A 180 4.97 15.47 -13.45
C ARG A 180 4.70 14.97 -14.86
N GLU A 181 5.36 15.54 -15.87
CA GLU A 181 5.19 15.13 -17.27
C GLU A 181 5.62 13.67 -17.49
N GLN A 182 6.68 13.22 -16.80
CA GLN A 182 7.14 11.84 -16.87
C GLN A 182 6.22 10.84 -16.17
N LEU A 183 5.74 11.17 -14.96
CA LEU A 183 4.94 10.26 -14.12
C LEU A 183 3.46 10.27 -14.46
N TRP A 184 2.99 11.39 -15.02
CA TRP A 184 1.59 11.59 -15.37
C TRP A 184 1.46 12.19 -16.77
N PRO A 185 1.97 11.51 -17.82
CA PRO A 185 1.89 11.99 -19.20
C PRO A 185 0.43 12.00 -19.61
N GLU A 186 -0.18 13.19 -19.52
CA GLU A 186 -1.60 13.48 -19.70
C GLU A 186 -2.51 12.74 -18.71
N LYS A 187 -3.51 13.45 -18.15
CA LYS A 187 -4.63 12.75 -17.52
C LYS A 187 -5.15 11.79 -18.59
N LYS A 188 -5.09 10.46 -18.36
CA LYS A 188 -5.89 9.51 -19.14
C LYS A 188 -7.24 10.19 -19.33
N ALA A 189 -7.57 10.55 -20.57
CA ALA A 189 -8.83 11.20 -20.85
C ALA A 189 -9.87 10.37 -20.12
N VAL A 190 -10.73 11.02 -19.33
CA VAL A 190 -11.93 10.35 -18.86
C VAL A 190 -12.64 9.99 -20.16
N VAL A 191 -12.47 8.73 -20.59
CA VAL A 191 -13.09 8.26 -21.81
C VAL A 191 -14.57 8.35 -21.51
N ASP A 192 -15.29 9.16 -22.27
CA ASP A 192 -16.73 9.21 -22.13
C ASP A 192 -17.25 7.76 -22.17
N PRO A 193 -18.16 7.39 -21.26
CA PRO A 193 -18.73 6.05 -21.31
C PRO A 193 -19.28 5.83 -22.72
N PRO A 194 -19.08 4.64 -23.31
CA PRO A 194 -19.56 4.38 -24.65
C PRO A 194 -21.07 4.66 -24.72
N GLN A 195 -21.51 5.35 -25.76
CA GLN A 195 -22.94 5.51 -26.02
C GLN A 195 -23.48 4.14 -26.45
N LEU A 196 -24.04 3.41 -25.48
CA LEU A 196 -24.68 2.13 -25.68
C LEU A 196 -26.20 2.35 -25.70
N ASP A 197 -26.86 1.83 -26.72
CA ASP A 197 -28.32 1.78 -26.75
C ASP A 197 -28.79 0.65 -25.83
N ILE A 198 -29.37 1.03 -24.69
CA ILE A 198 -29.93 0.10 -23.71
C ILE A 198 -31.45 0.28 -23.77
N PRO A 199 -32.19 -0.72 -24.28
CA PRO A 199 -33.62 -0.60 -24.43
C PRO A 199 -34.30 -0.56 -23.06
N VAL A 200 -35.38 0.20 -22.97
CA VAL A 200 -36.20 0.30 -21.75
C VAL A 200 -37.08 -0.93 -21.53
N SER A 201 -37.22 -1.80 -22.54
CA SER A 201 -37.98 -3.05 -22.49
C SER A 201 -37.46 -4.06 -23.50
N PHE A 202 -37.78 -5.32 -23.28
CA PHE A 202 -37.51 -6.41 -24.23
C PHE A 202 -38.82 -6.93 -24.82
N ASP A 203 -38.77 -7.47 -26.04
CA ASP A 203 -39.96 -7.96 -26.75
C ASP A 203 -40.56 -9.24 -26.12
N ARG A 204 -39.80 -9.91 -25.25
CA ARG A 204 -40.28 -11.09 -24.52
C ARG A 204 -41.08 -10.67 -23.29
N GLY A 205 -42.39 -10.92 -23.33
CA GLY A 205 -43.25 -10.87 -22.15
C GLY A 205 -43.12 -12.15 -21.31
N TYR A 206 -42.84 -11.99 -20.01
CA TYR A 206 -42.91 -13.06 -19.04
C TYR A 206 -44.29 -13.04 -18.34
N GLN A 207 -44.87 -14.22 -18.15
CA GLN A 207 -46.21 -14.39 -17.56
C GLN A 207 -46.11 -15.13 -16.22
N GLY A 208 -47.01 -14.81 -15.29
CA GLY A 208 -47.09 -15.45 -13.98
C GLY A 208 -46.53 -14.61 -12.84
N MET A 209 -46.60 -15.15 -11.62
CA MET A 209 -46.09 -14.50 -10.42
C MET A 209 -44.58 -14.67 -10.32
N MET A 210 -43.85 -13.55 -10.19
CA MET A 210 -42.39 -13.52 -10.19
C MET A 210 -41.88 -12.56 -9.11
N SER A 211 -40.78 -12.95 -8.46
CA SER A 211 -40.02 -12.05 -7.60
C SER A 211 -39.16 -11.08 -8.43
N THR A 212 -38.82 -9.94 -7.84
CA THR A 212 -37.91 -8.95 -8.46
C THR A 212 -36.53 -9.55 -8.78
N GLN A 213 -36.04 -10.48 -7.95
CA GLN A 213 -34.79 -11.18 -8.21
C GLN A 213 -34.85 -12.09 -9.45
N GLN A 214 -35.98 -12.76 -9.67
CA GLN A 214 -36.19 -13.54 -10.89
C GLN A 214 -36.24 -12.64 -12.13
N VAL A 215 -36.90 -11.49 -12.02
CA VAL A 215 -36.93 -10.49 -13.11
C VAL A 215 -35.52 -9.97 -13.41
N PHE A 216 -34.70 -9.70 -12.39
CA PHE A 216 -33.30 -9.30 -12.56
C PHE A 216 -32.48 -10.34 -13.35
N GLY A 217 -32.55 -11.61 -12.96
CA GLY A 217 -31.86 -12.70 -13.67
C GLY A 217 -32.30 -12.84 -15.13
N GLN A 218 -33.60 -12.65 -15.40
CA GLN A 218 -34.13 -12.64 -16.76
C GLN A 218 -33.65 -11.46 -17.59
N ILE A 219 -33.57 -10.25 -17.00
CA ILE A 219 -33.01 -9.06 -17.68
C ILE A 219 -31.56 -9.32 -18.10
N LEU A 220 -30.71 -9.83 -17.20
CA LEU A 220 -29.32 -10.17 -17.54
C LEU A 220 -29.24 -11.21 -18.66
N THR A 221 -30.06 -12.27 -18.56
CA THR A 221 -30.13 -13.30 -19.60
C THR A 221 -30.57 -12.73 -20.94
N GLU A 222 -31.46 -11.74 -20.95
CA GLU A 222 -31.92 -11.09 -22.18
C GLU A 222 -30.87 -10.12 -22.75
N ILE A 223 -30.18 -9.36 -21.89
CA ILE A 223 -29.03 -8.52 -22.30
C ILE A 223 -27.98 -9.36 -23.02
N SER A 224 -27.57 -10.50 -22.44
CA SER A 224 -26.59 -11.42 -23.07
C SER A 224 -27.08 -12.12 -24.34
N ARG A 225 -28.38 -12.03 -24.67
CA ARG A 225 -28.94 -12.57 -25.92
C ARG A 225 -29.09 -11.51 -26.99
N SER A 226 -29.58 -10.35 -26.59
CA SER A 226 -30.16 -9.36 -27.51
C SER A 226 -29.27 -8.14 -27.68
N ILE A 227 -28.29 -7.92 -26.78
CA ILE A 227 -27.41 -6.74 -26.83
C ILE A 227 -25.95 -7.13 -26.50
N PRO A 228 -25.24 -7.81 -27.41
CA PRO A 228 -23.86 -8.26 -27.18
C PRO A 228 -22.91 -7.14 -26.74
N THR A 229 -23.05 -5.94 -27.30
CA THR A 229 -22.23 -4.76 -26.96
C THR A 229 -22.39 -4.29 -25.52
N VAL A 230 -23.58 -4.45 -24.94
CA VAL A 230 -23.82 -4.19 -23.51
C VAL A 230 -23.35 -5.37 -22.69
N ALA A 231 -23.63 -6.60 -23.13
CA ALA A 231 -23.24 -7.81 -22.43
C ALA A 231 -21.73 -7.88 -22.18
N GLU A 232 -20.89 -7.54 -23.16
CA GLU A 232 -19.42 -7.45 -23.06
C GLU A 232 -18.94 -6.50 -21.94
N ARG A 233 -19.78 -5.56 -21.51
CA ARG A 233 -19.46 -4.56 -20.48
C ARG A 233 -20.04 -4.89 -19.11
N VAL A 234 -20.92 -5.89 -19.03
CA VAL A 234 -21.51 -6.32 -17.77
C VAL A 234 -20.61 -7.37 -17.13
N VAL A 235 -20.26 -7.13 -15.87
CA VAL A 235 -19.61 -8.10 -15.00
C VAL A 235 -20.53 -8.31 -13.82
N THR A 236 -20.84 -9.57 -13.51
CA THR A 236 -21.59 -9.90 -12.30
C THR A 236 -20.64 -10.44 -11.24
N VAL A 237 -20.95 -10.17 -9.98
CA VAL A 237 -20.13 -10.59 -8.84
C VAL A 237 -21.07 -11.15 -7.78
N SER A 238 -20.72 -12.28 -7.18
CA SER A 238 -21.43 -12.80 -6.01
C SER A 238 -20.51 -13.45 -4.99
N PRO A 239 -20.87 -13.41 -3.70
CA PRO A 239 -20.20 -14.15 -2.66
C PRO A 239 -20.91 -15.48 -2.36
N ASP A 240 -20.68 -16.51 -3.18
CA ASP A 240 -21.18 -17.88 -3.08
C ASP A 240 -22.72 -18.04 -3.17
N VAL A 241 -23.39 -17.02 -3.74
CA VAL A 241 -24.86 -16.95 -3.81
C VAL A 241 -25.39 -16.74 -5.23
N ALA A 242 -24.61 -17.08 -6.25
CA ALA A 242 -24.99 -16.91 -7.66
C ALA A 242 -26.33 -17.59 -8.01
N SER A 243 -26.56 -18.80 -7.48
CA SER A 243 -27.78 -19.57 -7.75
C SER A 243 -29.02 -18.96 -7.10
N SER A 244 -28.93 -18.59 -5.81
CA SER A 244 -30.05 -18.02 -5.05
C SER A 244 -30.40 -16.59 -5.49
N THR A 245 -29.42 -15.87 -6.05
CA THR A 245 -29.58 -14.53 -6.63
C THR A 245 -29.90 -14.55 -8.12
N ASN A 246 -30.28 -15.70 -8.69
CA ASN A 246 -30.76 -15.80 -10.07
C ASN A 246 -29.75 -15.37 -11.15
N LEU A 247 -28.45 -15.55 -10.90
CA LEU A 247 -27.40 -15.30 -11.90
C LEU A 247 -27.18 -16.49 -12.84
N GLY A 248 -27.80 -17.65 -12.58
CA GLY A 248 -27.50 -18.87 -13.31
C GLY A 248 -27.74 -18.78 -14.83
N GLY A 249 -28.81 -18.09 -15.26
CA GLY A 249 -29.08 -17.88 -16.69
C GLY A 249 -28.02 -17.01 -17.39
N TRP A 250 -27.46 -16.05 -16.66
CA TRP A 250 -26.34 -15.21 -17.11
C TRP A 250 -25.05 -16.04 -17.17
N ILE A 251 -24.69 -16.73 -16.09
CA ILE A 251 -23.47 -17.54 -15.97
C ILE A 251 -23.42 -18.62 -17.06
N ASN A 252 -24.53 -19.30 -17.33
CA ASN A 252 -24.62 -20.29 -18.41
C ASN A 252 -24.26 -19.76 -19.79
N ARG A 253 -24.29 -18.43 -19.98
CA ARG A 253 -23.99 -17.78 -21.26
C ARG A 253 -22.60 -17.16 -21.30
N VAL A 254 -22.13 -16.62 -20.18
CA VAL A 254 -20.88 -15.86 -20.13
C VAL A 254 -19.76 -16.54 -19.38
N GLY A 255 -20.03 -17.67 -18.72
CA GLY A 255 -19.06 -18.41 -17.91
C GLY A 255 -18.63 -17.69 -16.63
N VAL A 256 -17.84 -18.38 -15.84
CA VAL A 256 -17.20 -17.87 -14.63
C VAL A 256 -15.76 -17.51 -14.95
N TRP A 257 -15.31 -16.36 -14.47
CA TRP A 257 -13.94 -15.92 -14.71
C TRP A 257 -12.97 -16.65 -13.79
N THR A 258 -11.87 -17.14 -14.36
CA THR A 258 -10.72 -17.65 -13.57
C THR A 258 -9.40 -17.25 -14.23
N ARG A 259 -8.36 -17.06 -13.40
CA ARG A 259 -6.97 -16.96 -13.87
C ARG A 259 -6.27 -18.31 -13.93
N ALA A 260 -6.77 -19.30 -13.21
CA ALA A 260 -6.14 -20.60 -13.11
C ALA A 260 -6.45 -21.44 -14.35
N GLU A 261 -5.48 -22.25 -14.77
CA GLU A 261 -5.77 -23.37 -15.67
C GLU A 261 -6.51 -24.43 -14.84
N GLY A 262 -7.75 -24.72 -15.21
CA GLY A 262 -8.56 -25.75 -14.55
C GLY A 262 -8.08 -27.15 -14.90
N GLU A 263 -8.29 -28.09 -13.99
CA GLU A 263 -8.18 -29.52 -14.30
C GLU A 263 -9.51 -30.02 -14.89
N ASP A 264 -9.44 -30.92 -15.86
CA ASP A 264 -10.65 -31.56 -16.40
C ASP A 264 -11.35 -32.34 -15.28
N LEU A 265 -12.54 -31.88 -14.90
CA LEU A 265 -13.39 -32.59 -13.96
C LEU A 265 -14.12 -33.73 -14.69
N PRO A 266 -14.33 -34.88 -14.03
CA PRO A 266 -15.19 -35.94 -14.58
C PRO A 266 -16.61 -35.41 -14.82
N ASP A 267 -17.27 -35.92 -15.86
CA ASP A 267 -18.63 -35.51 -16.23
C ASP A 267 -19.57 -35.53 -15.03
N ASP A 268 -20.08 -34.34 -14.69
CA ASP A 268 -21.04 -34.19 -13.60
C ASP A 268 -22.47 -34.50 -14.06
N VAL A 269 -23.36 -34.73 -13.10
CA VAL A 269 -24.80 -34.83 -13.35
C VAL A 269 -25.28 -33.54 -14.04
N LEU A 270 -26.19 -33.64 -15.01
CA LEU A 270 -26.80 -32.49 -15.68
C LEU A 270 -27.37 -31.47 -14.66
N ARG A 271 -26.61 -30.41 -14.39
CA ARG A 271 -27.03 -29.29 -13.55
C ARG A 271 -27.67 -28.20 -14.41
N ALA A 272 -28.65 -27.50 -13.84
CA ALA A 272 -29.29 -26.35 -14.48
C ALA A 272 -28.32 -25.16 -14.66
N LEU A 273 -27.32 -25.06 -13.78
CA LEU A 273 -26.21 -24.13 -13.85
C LEU A 273 -24.97 -24.87 -14.37
N LYS A 274 -24.43 -24.40 -15.50
CA LYS A 274 -23.14 -24.79 -16.06
C LYS A 274 -22.07 -23.90 -15.48
N TRP A 275 -21.12 -24.51 -14.78
CA TRP A 275 -20.03 -23.81 -14.12
C TRP A 275 -18.77 -23.93 -14.98
N ASP A 276 -18.75 -23.17 -16.08
CA ASP A 276 -17.64 -23.20 -17.04
C ASP A 276 -16.67 -22.07 -16.71
N GLU A 277 -15.52 -22.42 -16.10
CA GLU A 277 -14.49 -21.47 -15.71
C GLU A 277 -13.55 -21.16 -16.88
N THR A 278 -13.41 -19.87 -17.23
CA THR A 278 -12.56 -19.44 -18.34
C THR A 278 -11.91 -18.07 -18.07
N PRO A 279 -10.76 -17.75 -18.69
CA PRO A 279 -10.15 -16.42 -18.60
C PRO A 279 -10.99 -15.28 -19.19
N VAL A 280 -12.00 -15.62 -20.00
CA VAL A 280 -12.93 -14.69 -20.65
C VAL A 280 -14.31 -14.65 -19.98
N GLY A 281 -14.47 -15.37 -18.85
CA GLY A 281 -15.70 -15.37 -18.08
C GLY A 281 -16.08 -13.97 -17.60
N GLN A 282 -17.38 -13.69 -17.49
CA GLN A 282 -17.87 -12.38 -17.04
C GLN A 282 -18.61 -12.43 -15.68
N HIS A 283 -18.55 -13.56 -15.00
CA HIS A 283 -18.97 -13.70 -13.61
C HIS A 283 -17.76 -13.87 -12.70
N LEU A 284 -17.60 -13.00 -11.70
CA LEU A 284 -16.58 -13.13 -10.66
C LEU A 284 -17.21 -13.76 -9.42
N GLU A 285 -16.85 -15.02 -9.16
CA GLU A 285 -17.24 -15.69 -7.93
C GLU A 285 -16.22 -15.38 -6.83
N LEU A 286 -16.68 -14.75 -5.75
CA LEU A 286 -15.81 -14.32 -4.64
C LEU A 286 -15.64 -15.40 -3.57
N GLY A 287 -16.45 -16.47 -3.62
CA GLY A 287 -16.62 -17.39 -2.50
C GLY A 287 -17.29 -16.67 -1.32
N ILE A 288 -17.05 -17.11 -0.08
CA ILE A 288 -17.66 -16.50 1.11
C ILE A 288 -16.88 -15.22 1.48
N SER A 289 -17.01 -14.18 0.65
CA SER A 289 -16.32 -12.89 0.82
C SER A 289 -17.17 -11.72 0.30
N GLU A 290 -17.88 -11.04 1.20
CA GLU A 290 -18.70 -9.88 0.87
C GLU A 290 -17.93 -8.56 0.77
N ASN A 291 -16.74 -8.47 1.40
CA ASN A 291 -15.92 -7.25 1.46
C ASN A 291 -14.78 -7.24 0.43
#